data_AF-A0A971IY59-F1
#
_entry.id   AF-A0A971IY59-F1
#
_cell.length_a   1.000
_cell.length_b   1.000
_cell.length_c   1.000
_cell.angle_alpha   90.00
_cell.angle_beta   90.00
_cell.angle_gamma   90.00
#
_symmetry.space_group_name_H-M   'P 1'
#
loop_
_entity.id
_entity.type
_entity.pdbx_description
1 polymer ?
#
loop_
_entity_poly.entity_id
_entity_poly.type
_entity_poly.pdbx_seq_one_letter_code
_entity_poly.pdbx_strand_id
1 'polypeptide(L)'
;MDELKQGSMDEFEKTNEEILRLVDEWAPRLLALPEETIANRRNSQNRSIKQILGHLIDSASNNTHRIVHLQYQPIPLVFPNYATYGNNDRWIAIQNYQAENWHDMVQLWKYANVHIVHVIRNVDVNKLDNEWIAGPDEMVSLRDMIVSYLDHLKFHLDEIGELAGDAARQRDVEPEKTACGKPAIVPMFNSVGQCEEAIDLYKRAFGAKVDCLFRYSHADKRDWPSPLTDEQARKIFHAEMHICGQRVMFSDHLEQGFQPGTWLSLVVVFDDPEQVKAAYELLKDGGTIVYPIQSRTYSACIGVLVDRFGIRWTLMVE
;
A
#
# COMPACT_ATOMS: atom_id res chain seq x y z
N MET A 1 27.70 -19.21 -10.63
CA MET A 1 27.08 -17.91 -10.30
C MET A 1 25.58 -18.08 -10.04
N ASP A 2 24.90 -18.99 -10.75
CA ASP A 2 23.45 -19.21 -10.58
C ASP A 2 23.06 -20.04 -9.35
N GLU A 3 23.85 -21.04 -8.92
CA GLU A 3 23.53 -21.82 -7.70
C GLU A 3 23.71 -21.01 -6.40
N LEU A 4 24.67 -20.09 -6.36
CA LEU A 4 24.89 -19.20 -5.21
C LEU A 4 23.78 -18.14 -5.08
N LYS A 5 23.22 -17.67 -6.20
CA LYS A 5 22.05 -16.77 -6.19
C LYS A 5 20.79 -17.49 -5.70
N GLN A 6 20.61 -18.77 -6.05
CA GLN A 6 19.47 -19.56 -5.60
C GLN A 6 19.47 -19.77 -4.07
N GLY A 7 20.64 -19.96 -3.45
CA GLY A 7 20.78 -20.09 -2.00
C GLY A 7 20.51 -18.80 -1.21
N SER A 8 20.93 -17.64 -1.74
CA SER A 8 20.61 -16.33 -1.16
C SER A 8 19.12 -16.00 -1.21
N MET A 9 18.42 -16.48 -2.23
CA MET A 9 17.02 -16.15 -2.49
C MET A 9 16.06 -16.87 -1.53
N ASP A 10 16.51 -17.89 -0.81
CA ASP A 10 15.67 -18.70 0.10
C ASP A 10 15.86 -18.32 1.58
N GLU A 11 17.08 -17.95 1.99
CA GLU A 11 17.40 -17.77 3.42
C GLU A 11 16.62 -16.60 4.06
N PHE A 12 16.62 -15.44 3.41
CA PHE A 12 16.03 -14.22 3.97
C PHE A 12 14.63 -13.93 3.41
N GLU A 13 14.05 -14.82 2.61
CA GLU A 13 12.85 -14.48 1.85
C GLU A 13 11.64 -14.25 2.75
N LYS A 14 11.49 -15.01 3.83
CA LYS A 14 10.45 -14.75 4.85
C LYS A 14 10.61 -13.37 5.49
N THR A 15 11.84 -12.97 5.78
CA THR A 15 12.15 -11.64 6.33
C THR A 15 11.81 -10.56 5.30
N ASN A 16 12.18 -10.75 4.04
CA ASN A 16 11.91 -9.84 2.94
C ASN A 16 10.40 -9.66 2.69
N GLU A 17 9.65 -10.77 2.61
CA GLU A 17 8.20 -10.75 2.42
C GLU A 17 7.50 -10.02 3.56
N GLU A 18 7.95 -10.23 4.80
CA GLU A 18 7.37 -9.54 5.95
C GLU A 18 7.69 -8.04 5.95
N ILE A 19 8.91 -7.62 5.58
CA ILE A 19 9.23 -6.19 5.41
C ILE A 19 8.32 -5.57 4.36
N LEU A 20 8.16 -6.20 3.20
CA LEU A 20 7.29 -5.70 2.13
C LEU A 20 5.83 -5.63 2.58
N ARG A 21 5.33 -6.66 3.28
CA ARG A 21 3.98 -6.68 3.84
C ARG A 21 3.75 -5.51 4.81
N LEU A 22 4.69 -5.27 5.72
CA LEU A 22 4.63 -4.14 6.66
C LEU A 22 4.63 -2.80 5.92
N VAL A 23 5.48 -2.64 4.91
CA VAL A 23 5.54 -1.42 4.11
C VAL A 23 4.23 -1.13 3.38
N ASP A 24 3.65 -2.15 2.74
CA ASP A 24 2.37 -2.02 2.03
C ASP A 24 1.19 -1.76 2.97
N GLU A 25 1.21 -2.34 4.17
CA GLU A 25 0.19 -2.13 5.20
C GLU A 25 0.30 -0.72 5.82
N TRP A 26 1.51 -0.30 6.20
CA TRP A 26 1.73 0.90 6.99
C TRP A 26 1.80 2.18 6.15
N ALA A 27 2.27 2.14 4.91
CA ALA A 27 2.33 3.35 4.07
C ALA A 27 0.98 4.08 3.94
N PRO A 28 -0.14 3.44 3.56
CA PRO A 28 -1.44 4.10 3.50
C PRO A 28 -1.93 4.55 4.89
N ARG A 29 -1.64 3.77 5.94
CA ARG A 29 -2.02 4.10 7.32
C ARG A 29 -1.31 5.36 7.81
N LEU A 30 0.00 5.48 7.57
CA LEU A 30 0.81 6.65 7.90
C LEU A 30 0.29 7.91 7.16
N LEU A 31 -0.02 7.78 5.87
CA LEU A 31 -0.58 8.88 5.07
C LEU A 31 -1.96 9.34 5.56
N ALA A 32 -2.72 8.46 6.22
CA ALA A 32 -4.03 8.77 6.77
C ALA A 32 -3.99 9.42 8.16
N LEU A 33 -2.83 9.45 8.84
CA LEU A 33 -2.73 10.02 10.18
C LEU A 33 -2.97 11.55 10.18
N PRO A 34 -3.73 12.09 11.16
CA PRO A 34 -3.91 13.54 11.29
C PRO A 34 -2.59 14.28 11.56
N GLU A 35 -2.43 15.50 11.01
CA GLU A 35 -1.23 16.34 11.21
C GLU A 35 -0.94 16.55 12.70
N GLU A 36 -1.97 16.78 13.51
CA GLU A 36 -1.82 16.97 14.95
C GLU A 36 -1.24 15.72 15.64
N THR A 37 -1.70 14.53 15.24
CA THR A 37 -1.21 13.25 15.77
C THR A 37 0.27 13.08 15.43
N ILE A 38 0.63 13.26 14.15
CA ILE A 38 2.01 13.01 13.71
C ILE A 38 3.00 14.04 14.24
N ALA A 39 2.55 15.29 14.41
CA ALA A 39 3.40 16.40 14.83
C ALA A 39 3.51 16.53 16.36
N ASN A 40 2.51 16.15 17.14
CA ASN A 40 2.42 16.53 18.57
C ASN A 40 2.44 15.35 19.56
N ARG A 41 1.99 14.15 19.19
CA ARG A 41 2.11 13.00 20.11
C ARG A 41 3.56 12.58 20.27
N ARG A 42 3.92 12.09 21.45
CA ARG A 42 5.30 11.79 21.83
C ARG A 42 5.40 10.44 22.53
N ASN A 43 6.40 9.63 22.17
CA ASN A 43 6.74 8.42 22.92
C ASN A 43 7.51 8.74 24.21
N SER A 44 7.93 7.70 24.95
CA SER A 44 8.72 7.83 26.19
C SER A 44 10.08 8.51 25.99
N GLN A 45 10.63 8.47 24.78
CA GLN A 45 11.86 9.16 24.39
C GLN A 45 11.61 10.60 23.92
N ASN A 46 10.39 11.11 24.06
CA ASN A 46 9.97 12.44 23.60
C ASN A 46 10.12 12.65 22.09
N ARG A 47 9.92 11.59 21.29
CA ARG A 47 9.95 11.64 19.82
C ARG A 47 8.54 11.69 19.24
N SER A 48 8.33 12.54 18.25
CA SER A 48 7.10 12.57 17.45
C SER A 48 7.04 11.40 16.48
N ILE A 49 5.86 11.11 15.92
CA ILE A 49 5.73 10.11 14.84
C ILE A 49 6.60 10.53 13.64
N LYS A 50 6.66 11.82 13.31
CA LYS A 50 7.58 12.32 12.27
C LYS A 50 9.04 11.95 12.58
N GLN A 51 9.47 12.15 13.83
CA GLN A 51 10.83 11.84 14.24
C GLN A 51 11.11 10.33 14.28
N ILE A 52 10.14 9.50 14.67
CA ILE A 52 10.28 8.03 14.66
C ILE A 52 10.36 7.53 13.21
N LEU A 53 9.53 8.05 12.30
CA LEU A 53 9.60 7.67 10.88
C LEU A 53 10.91 8.15 10.24
N GLY A 54 11.36 9.38 10.57
CA GLY A 54 12.66 9.89 10.15
C GLY A 54 13.83 9.01 10.62
N HIS A 55 13.78 8.54 11.86
CA HIS A 55 14.73 7.55 12.38
C HIS A 55 14.69 6.22 11.60
N LEU A 56 13.51 5.74 11.22
CA LEU A 56 13.38 4.55 10.37
C LEU A 56 13.98 4.77 8.97
N ILE A 57 13.87 5.97 8.40
CA ILE A 57 14.52 6.34 7.14
C ILE A 57 16.06 6.28 7.30
N ASP A 58 16.58 6.86 8.38
CA ASP A 58 18.02 6.80 8.70
C ASP A 58 18.50 5.36 8.88
N SER A 59 17.70 4.53 9.55
CA SER A 59 17.98 3.11 9.73
C SER A 59 18.05 2.36 8.39
N ALA A 60 17.05 2.53 7.53
CA ALA A 60 17.02 1.90 6.21
C ALA A 60 18.23 2.28 5.35
N SER A 61 18.58 3.57 5.33
CA SER A 61 19.74 4.08 4.59
C SER A 61 21.05 3.49 5.11
N ASN A 62 21.30 3.58 6.43
CA ASN A 62 22.54 3.08 7.01
C ASN A 62 22.69 1.56 6.89
N ASN A 63 21.61 0.79 7.03
CA ASN A 63 21.66 -0.66 6.85
C ASN A 63 21.86 -1.04 5.38
N THR A 64 21.25 -0.33 4.43
CA THR A 64 21.52 -0.51 2.99
C THR A 64 23.02 -0.38 2.70
N HIS A 65 23.66 0.68 3.19
CA HIS A 65 25.10 0.88 3.04
C HIS A 65 25.91 -0.22 3.74
N ARG A 66 25.57 -0.60 4.98
CA ARG A 66 26.27 -1.67 5.70
C ARG A 66 26.20 -3.02 4.97
N ILE A 67 25.04 -3.40 4.42
CA ILE A 67 24.90 -4.63 3.62
C ILE A 67 25.85 -4.61 2.43
N VAL A 68 25.95 -3.48 1.74
CA VAL A 68 26.85 -3.35 0.58
C VAL A 68 28.32 -3.37 1.02
N HIS A 69 28.71 -2.59 2.03
CA HIS A 69 30.10 -2.48 2.47
C HIS A 69 30.65 -3.78 3.06
N LEU A 70 29.85 -4.52 3.83
CA LEU A 70 30.26 -5.80 4.43
C LEU A 70 30.63 -6.86 3.38
N GLN A 71 30.24 -6.71 2.12
CA GLN A 71 30.53 -7.71 1.09
C GLN A 71 31.91 -7.56 0.45
N TYR A 72 32.54 -6.38 0.54
CA TYR A 72 33.80 -6.10 -0.18
C TYR A 72 34.88 -5.35 0.62
N GLN A 73 34.54 -4.70 1.74
CA GLN A 73 35.50 -3.98 2.56
C GLN A 73 36.30 -4.93 3.49
N PRO A 74 37.46 -4.51 4.00
CA PRO A 74 38.17 -5.23 5.06
C PRO A 74 37.30 -5.41 6.31
N ILE A 75 37.42 -6.58 6.94
CA ILE A 75 36.67 -6.96 8.15
C ILE A 75 37.62 -6.96 9.36
N PRO A 76 37.21 -6.46 10.54
CA PRO A 76 35.88 -5.91 10.83
C PRO A 76 35.63 -4.55 10.18
N LEU A 77 34.43 -4.36 9.63
CA LEU A 77 34.04 -3.09 9.03
C LEU A 77 33.91 -2.01 10.12
N VAL A 78 34.62 -0.90 9.92
CA VAL A 78 34.40 0.33 10.70
C VAL A 78 33.41 1.19 9.93
N PHE A 79 32.23 1.41 10.50
CA PHE A 79 31.15 2.20 9.87
C PHE A 79 30.79 3.41 10.75
N PRO A 80 30.44 4.58 10.16
CA PRO A 80 30.01 5.73 10.94
C PRO A 80 28.84 5.40 11.87
N ASN A 81 29.00 5.71 13.14
CA ASN A 81 27.96 5.48 14.14
C ASN A 81 26.85 6.55 14.03
N TYR A 82 25.63 6.11 13.73
CA TYR A 82 24.42 6.94 13.77
C TYR A 82 23.46 6.58 14.92
N ALA A 83 23.61 5.41 15.56
CA ALA A 83 22.59 4.84 16.44
C ALA A 83 22.86 5.08 17.94
N THR A 84 24.11 4.94 18.38
CA THR A 84 24.45 4.96 19.81
C THR A 84 25.04 6.31 20.25
N TYR A 85 25.24 6.48 21.55
CA TYR A 85 25.79 7.72 22.15
C TYR A 85 25.02 9.00 21.82
N GLY A 86 23.69 8.89 21.70
CA GLY A 86 22.82 10.02 21.36
C GLY A 86 22.96 10.52 19.92
N ASN A 87 23.73 9.83 19.06
CA ASN A 87 23.85 10.20 17.66
C ASN A 87 22.51 10.11 16.92
N ASN A 88 21.64 9.20 17.33
CA ASN A 88 20.35 9.06 16.69
C ASN A 88 19.48 10.31 16.87
N ASP A 89 19.37 10.81 18.10
CA ASP A 89 18.65 12.06 18.38
C ASP A 89 19.32 13.26 17.69
N ARG A 90 20.65 13.27 17.62
CA ARG A 90 21.41 14.29 16.90
C ARG A 90 21.08 14.29 15.40
N TRP A 91 20.99 13.12 14.76
CA TRP A 91 20.66 13.00 13.34
C TRP A 91 19.21 13.45 13.07
N ILE A 92 18.27 13.00 13.90
CA ILE A 92 16.87 13.44 13.84
C ILE A 92 16.78 14.98 13.92
N ALA A 93 17.56 15.59 14.82
CA ALA A 93 17.59 17.04 14.98
C ALA A 93 18.23 17.76 13.78
N ILE A 94 19.35 17.24 13.24
CA ILE A 94 20.06 17.82 12.09
C ILE A 94 19.19 17.78 10.83
N GLN A 95 18.52 16.65 10.57
CA GLN A 95 17.66 16.49 9.40
C GLN A 95 16.31 17.18 9.53
N ASN A 96 15.97 17.67 10.73
CA ASN A 96 14.78 18.46 10.99
C ASN A 96 13.49 17.79 10.48
N TYR A 97 13.35 16.49 10.73
CA TYR A 97 12.19 15.68 10.31
C TYR A 97 10.84 16.23 10.78
N GLN A 98 10.83 17.05 11.83
CA GLN A 98 9.61 17.69 12.32
C GLN A 98 9.01 18.68 11.29
N ALA A 99 9.85 19.34 10.49
CA ALA A 99 9.46 20.35 9.51
C ALA A 99 9.31 19.80 8.08
N GLU A 100 9.72 18.56 7.84
CA GLU A 100 9.67 17.92 6.52
C GLU A 100 8.23 17.61 6.08
N ASN A 101 8.02 17.56 4.75
CA ASN A 101 6.77 17.17 4.14
C ASN A 101 6.43 15.71 4.47
N TRP A 102 5.28 15.52 5.13
CA TRP A 102 4.88 14.19 5.59
C TRP A 102 4.69 13.17 4.46
N HIS A 103 4.11 13.59 3.33
CA HIS A 103 3.92 12.69 2.19
C HIS A 103 5.26 12.20 1.66
N ASP A 104 6.23 13.10 1.49
CA ASP A 104 7.54 12.76 0.96
C ASP A 104 8.33 11.87 1.93
N MET A 105 8.22 12.10 3.24
CA MET A 105 8.79 11.20 4.26
C MET A 105 8.22 9.78 4.16
N VAL A 106 6.90 9.63 4.03
CA VAL A 106 6.29 8.30 3.93
C VAL A 106 6.72 7.58 2.66
N GLN A 107 6.79 8.29 1.53
CA GLN A 107 7.29 7.70 0.28
C GLN A 107 8.78 7.33 0.38
N LEU A 108 9.61 8.20 0.95
CA LEU A 108 11.03 7.91 1.16
C LEU A 108 11.22 6.69 2.06
N TRP A 109 10.51 6.61 3.19
CA TRP A 109 10.52 5.43 4.06
C TRP A 109 10.08 4.16 3.33
N LYS A 110 8.99 4.22 2.57
CA LYS A 110 8.47 3.10 1.77
C LYS A 110 9.52 2.61 0.79
N TYR A 111 10.03 3.49 -0.07
CA TYR A 111 10.95 3.10 -1.14
C TYR A 111 12.34 2.74 -0.62
N ALA A 112 12.79 3.30 0.51
CA ALA A 112 14.02 2.86 1.17
C ALA A 112 13.92 1.41 1.65
N ASN A 113 12.76 0.99 2.19
CA ASN A 113 12.52 -0.39 2.60
C ASN A 113 12.28 -1.34 1.42
N VAL A 114 11.65 -0.88 0.33
CA VAL A 114 11.61 -1.68 -0.91
C VAL A 114 13.03 -1.91 -1.45
N HIS A 115 13.88 -0.87 -1.38
CA HIS A 115 15.25 -0.97 -1.84
C HIS A 115 16.13 -1.84 -0.94
N ILE A 116 15.99 -1.78 0.39
CA ILE A 116 16.76 -2.65 1.28
C ILE A 116 16.47 -4.13 1.00
N VAL A 117 15.20 -4.49 0.74
CA VAL A 117 14.82 -5.86 0.34
C VAL A 117 15.47 -6.27 -0.98
N HIS A 118 15.50 -5.37 -1.98
CA HIS A 118 16.23 -5.63 -3.22
C HIS A 118 17.71 -5.91 -2.95
N VAL A 119 18.36 -5.15 -2.07
CA VAL A 119 19.77 -5.34 -1.72
C VAL A 119 19.99 -6.66 -0.98
N ILE A 120 19.12 -7.02 -0.02
CA ILE A 120 19.18 -8.29 0.72
C ILE A 120 19.09 -9.49 -0.24
N ARG A 121 18.17 -9.45 -1.22
CA ARG A 121 18.04 -10.51 -2.24
C ARG A 121 19.27 -10.70 -3.12
N ASN A 122 20.21 -9.76 -3.12
CA ASN A 122 21.44 -9.81 -3.90
C ASN A 122 22.70 -10.01 -3.05
N VAL A 123 22.55 -10.37 -1.77
CA VAL A 123 23.70 -10.57 -0.87
C VAL A 123 24.52 -11.80 -1.27
N ASP A 124 25.86 -11.70 -1.22
CA ASP A 124 26.73 -12.86 -1.36
C ASP A 124 26.68 -13.71 -0.07
N VAL A 125 26.11 -14.91 -0.18
CA VAL A 125 25.97 -15.87 0.93
C VAL A 125 27.32 -16.22 1.60
N ASN A 126 28.44 -16.08 0.88
CA ASN A 126 29.78 -16.34 1.43
C ASN A 126 30.31 -15.20 2.31
N LYS A 127 29.56 -14.09 2.43
CA LYS A 127 29.93 -12.90 3.21
C LYS A 127 29.06 -12.71 4.45
N LEU A 128 28.12 -13.62 4.71
CA LEU A 128 27.13 -13.47 5.79
C LEU A 128 27.76 -13.41 7.18
N ASP A 129 28.93 -14.00 7.37
CA ASP A 129 29.66 -14.01 8.63
C ASP A 129 30.65 -12.82 8.74
N ASN A 130 30.68 -11.92 7.76
CA ASN A 130 31.47 -10.69 7.86
C ASN A 130 30.84 -9.75 8.89
N GLU A 131 31.67 -9.16 9.76
CA GLU A 131 31.23 -8.37 10.90
C GLU A 131 31.58 -6.88 10.79
N TRP A 132 30.79 -6.03 11.45
CA TRP A 132 31.12 -4.63 11.69
C TRP A 132 31.15 -4.30 13.18
N ILE A 133 31.88 -3.24 13.52
CA ILE A 133 31.99 -2.75 14.91
C ILE A 133 30.74 -1.90 15.23
N ALA A 134 29.79 -2.49 15.96
CA ALA A 134 28.56 -1.82 16.38
C ALA A 134 28.74 -0.98 17.67
N GLY A 135 29.73 -1.34 18.49
CA GLY A 135 30.06 -0.69 19.75
C GLY A 135 31.39 -1.19 20.34
N PRO A 136 31.81 -0.67 21.50
CA PRO A 136 32.95 -1.18 22.24
C PRO A 136 32.71 -2.64 22.58
N ASP A 137 33.55 -3.51 22.03
CA ASP A 137 33.47 -4.98 22.17
C ASP A 137 32.19 -5.62 21.59
N GLU A 138 31.45 -4.89 20.73
CA GLU A 138 30.24 -5.40 20.07
C GLU A 138 30.46 -5.51 18.56
N MET A 139 30.43 -6.75 18.07
CA MET A 139 30.45 -7.08 16.66
C MET A 139 29.08 -7.61 16.25
N VAL A 140 28.63 -7.22 15.06
CA VAL A 140 27.39 -7.74 14.47
C VAL A 140 27.71 -8.26 13.08
N SER A 141 27.31 -9.50 12.79
CA SER A 141 27.48 -10.10 11.47
C SER A 141 26.50 -9.51 10.44
N LEU A 142 26.82 -9.64 9.15
CA LEU A 142 25.92 -9.28 8.06
C LEU A 142 24.58 -10.03 8.18
N ARG A 143 24.63 -11.32 8.54
CA ARG A 143 23.45 -12.16 8.79
C ARG A 143 22.58 -11.59 9.91
N ASP A 144 23.17 -11.35 11.08
CA ASP A 144 22.43 -10.89 12.25
C ASP A 144 21.83 -9.49 12.03
N MET A 145 22.55 -8.62 11.31
CA MET A 145 22.03 -7.31 10.94
C MET A 145 20.79 -7.40 10.03
N ILE A 146 20.79 -8.28 9.04
CA ILE A 146 19.63 -8.48 8.15
C ILE A 146 18.43 -9.01 8.94
N VAL A 147 18.64 -10.01 9.80
CA VAL A 147 17.56 -10.61 10.61
C VAL A 147 17.01 -9.59 11.62
N SER A 148 17.88 -8.91 12.36
CA SER A 148 17.48 -7.94 13.39
C SER A 148 16.83 -6.66 12.85
N TYR A 149 17.06 -6.32 11.57
CA TYR A 149 16.42 -5.17 10.93
C TYR A 149 14.89 -5.27 10.93
N LEU A 150 14.34 -6.47 10.74
CA LEU A 150 12.88 -6.68 10.75
C LEU A 150 12.30 -6.42 12.15
N ASP A 151 12.94 -6.91 13.20
CA ASP A 151 12.50 -6.68 14.58
C ASP A 151 12.59 -5.19 14.95
N HIS A 152 13.65 -4.51 14.49
CA HIS A 152 13.83 -3.07 14.64
C HIS A 152 12.70 -2.28 13.98
N LEU A 153 12.34 -2.66 12.74
CA LEU A 153 11.24 -2.04 12.01
C LEU A 153 9.90 -2.25 12.72
N LYS A 154 9.59 -3.48 13.13
CA LYS A 154 8.36 -3.82 13.85
C LYS A 154 8.22 -3.02 15.14
N PHE A 155 9.28 -2.98 15.94
CA PHE A 155 9.28 -2.26 17.21
C PHE A 155 8.86 -0.79 17.06
N HIS A 156 9.45 -0.07 16.10
CA HIS A 156 9.13 1.34 15.89
C HIS A 156 7.79 1.56 15.19
N LEU A 157 7.34 0.64 14.34
CA LEU A 157 5.97 0.70 13.81
C LEU A 157 4.94 0.50 14.93
N ASP A 158 5.19 -0.40 15.87
CA ASP A 158 4.34 -0.58 17.04
C ASP A 158 4.30 0.69 17.90
N GLU A 159 5.45 1.35 18.14
CA GLU A 159 5.48 2.67 18.80
C GLU A 159 4.63 3.72 18.08
N ILE A 160 4.72 3.77 16.74
CA ILE A 160 3.87 4.67 15.94
C ILE A 160 2.40 4.28 16.10
N GLY A 161 2.07 2.99 16.15
CA GLY A 161 0.70 2.51 16.35
C GLY A 161 0.12 2.89 17.71
N GLU A 162 0.90 2.76 18.78
CA GLU A 162 0.52 3.23 20.11
C GLU A 162 0.26 4.73 20.10
N LEU A 163 1.15 5.51 19.48
CA LEU A 163 0.96 6.95 19.33
C LEU A 163 -0.21 7.30 18.42
N ALA A 164 -0.55 6.50 17.42
CA ALA A 164 -1.71 6.71 16.56
C ALA A 164 -3.04 6.49 17.31
N GLY A 165 -3.03 5.76 18.43
CA GLY A 165 -4.21 5.42 19.23
C GLY A 165 -4.73 4.01 18.99
N ASP A 166 -3.91 3.11 18.45
CA ASP A 166 -4.29 1.72 18.19
C ASP A 166 -4.14 0.80 19.42
N ALA A 167 -3.72 1.36 20.56
CA ALA A 167 -3.63 0.63 21.81
C ALA A 167 -5.04 0.36 22.39
N ALA A 168 -5.45 -0.92 22.31
CA ALA A 168 -6.68 -1.54 22.83
C ALA A 168 -7.92 -1.54 21.91
N ARG A 169 -7.86 -2.33 20.82
CA ARG A 169 -9.04 -3.03 20.28
C ARG A 169 -8.83 -4.55 20.32
N GLN A 170 -9.03 -5.16 21.49
CA GLN A 170 -9.43 -6.57 21.55
C GLN A 170 -10.95 -6.63 21.34
N ARG A 171 -11.38 -7.35 20.30
CA ARG A 171 -12.70 -7.98 20.09
C ARG A 171 -13.93 -7.17 20.56
N ASP A 172 -14.53 -6.45 19.63
CA ASP A 172 -15.91 -6.64 19.15
C ASP A 172 -16.12 -5.72 17.95
N VAL A 173 -16.65 -6.27 16.86
CA VAL A 173 -16.85 -5.55 15.60
C VAL A 173 -18.15 -4.74 15.71
N GLU A 174 -18.02 -3.45 16.03
CA GLU A 174 -18.93 -2.41 15.53
C GLU A 174 -18.12 -1.48 14.62
N PRO A 175 -18.69 -0.98 13.50
CA PRO A 175 -17.98 -0.11 12.59
C PRO A 175 -17.79 1.26 13.26
N GLU A 176 -16.61 1.47 13.82
CA GLU A 176 -16.22 2.75 14.40
C GLU A 176 -16.11 3.77 13.25
N LYS A 177 -16.91 4.84 13.35
CA LYS A 177 -16.90 5.96 12.41
C LYS A 177 -15.48 6.55 12.36
N THR A 178 -14.77 6.28 11.28
CA THR A 178 -13.45 6.84 11.00
C THR A 178 -13.53 8.36 10.98
N ALA A 179 -12.59 8.99 11.69
CA ALA A 179 -12.33 10.41 11.58
C ALA A 179 -12.17 10.78 10.09
N CYS A 180 -12.87 11.83 9.67
CA CYS A 180 -12.84 12.30 8.29
C CYS A 180 -11.40 12.71 7.93
N GLY A 181 -10.70 11.84 7.19
CA GLY A 181 -9.52 12.23 6.43
C GLY A 181 -9.87 13.37 5.48
N LYS A 182 -8.85 14.01 4.86
CA LYS A 182 -9.11 15.05 3.84
C LYS A 182 -10.20 14.58 2.88
N PRO A 183 -11.18 15.43 2.52
CA PRO A 183 -12.24 15.04 1.61
C PRO A 183 -11.64 14.41 0.34
N ALA A 184 -12.06 13.20 0.03
CA ALA A 184 -11.60 12.45 -1.13
C ALA A 184 -12.78 12.16 -2.05
N ILE A 185 -12.57 12.30 -3.35
CA ILE A 185 -13.55 11.89 -4.35
C ILE A 185 -13.38 10.39 -4.58
N VAL A 186 -14.45 9.63 -4.32
CA VAL A 186 -14.49 8.20 -4.59
C VAL A 186 -15.62 7.95 -5.59
N PRO A 187 -15.32 7.42 -6.79
CA PRO A 187 -16.36 7.01 -7.72
C PRO A 187 -17.28 5.97 -7.06
N MET A 188 -18.59 6.17 -7.20
CA MET A 188 -19.61 5.24 -6.73
C MET A 188 -20.31 4.61 -7.93
N PHE A 189 -20.35 3.28 -7.94
CA PHE A 189 -20.96 2.47 -8.98
C PHE A 189 -22.28 1.94 -8.43
N ASN A 190 -23.34 2.54 -8.91
CA ASN A 190 -24.69 2.20 -8.51
C ASN A 190 -25.34 1.35 -9.60
N SER A 191 -25.98 0.26 -9.23
CA SER A 191 -26.68 -0.61 -10.17
C SER A 191 -28.00 -1.11 -9.56
N VAL A 192 -28.77 -1.92 -10.30
CA VAL A 192 -29.98 -2.58 -9.79
C VAL A 192 -29.77 -4.10 -9.79
N GLY A 193 -28.94 -4.60 -8.87
CA GLY A 193 -28.67 -6.02 -8.69
C GLY A 193 -27.58 -6.59 -9.59
N GLN A 194 -26.73 -5.75 -10.16
CA GLN A 194 -25.65 -6.14 -11.09
C GLN A 194 -24.26 -5.86 -10.53
N CYS A 195 -24.13 -5.40 -9.28
CA CYS A 195 -22.82 -5.06 -8.70
C CYS A 195 -21.88 -6.27 -8.61
N GLU A 196 -22.40 -7.46 -8.27
CA GLU A 196 -21.57 -8.68 -8.16
C GLU A 196 -20.96 -9.06 -9.51
N GLU A 197 -21.76 -9.02 -10.57
CA GLU A 197 -21.31 -9.25 -11.95
C GLU A 197 -20.29 -8.20 -12.42
N ALA A 198 -20.50 -6.94 -12.03
CA ALA A 198 -19.57 -5.85 -12.35
C ALA A 198 -18.22 -6.03 -11.66
N ILE A 199 -18.22 -6.35 -10.37
CA ILE A 199 -17.01 -6.65 -9.60
C ILE A 199 -16.22 -7.79 -10.26
N ASP A 200 -16.88 -8.89 -10.63
CA ASP A 200 -16.21 -10.03 -11.28
C ASP A 200 -15.71 -9.71 -12.69
N LEU A 201 -16.39 -8.83 -13.44
CA LEU A 201 -15.88 -8.31 -14.70
C LEU A 201 -14.60 -7.50 -14.47
N TYR A 202 -14.59 -6.58 -13.52
CA TYR A 202 -13.45 -5.69 -13.26
C TYR A 202 -12.24 -6.42 -12.65
N LYS A 203 -12.47 -7.46 -11.84
CA LYS A 203 -11.41 -8.38 -11.39
C LYS A 203 -10.68 -9.01 -12.57
N ARG A 204 -11.42 -9.44 -13.60
CA ARG A 204 -10.84 -10.03 -14.82
C ARG A 204 -10.21 -9.00 -15.74
N ALA A 205 -10.87 -7.85 -15.92
CA ALA A 205 -10.40 -6.81 -16.84
C ALA A 205 -9.14 -6.08 -16.33
N PHE A 206 -9.00 -5.91 -15.02
CA PHE A 206 -7.97 -5.04 -14.44
C PHE A 206 -7.11 -5.73 -13.36
N GLY A 207 -7.34 -7.01 -13.06
CA GLY A 207 -6.66 -7.67 -11.93
C GLY A 207 -7.04 -7.06 -10.56
N ALA A 208 -8.20 -6.42 -10.48
CA ALA A 208 -8.65 -5.68 -9.31
C ALA A 208 -8.90 -6.59 -8.09
N LYS A 209 -8.79 -6.00 -6.89
CA LYS A 209 -9.01 -6.70 -5.61
C LYS A 209 -10.17 -6.06 -4.86
N VAL A 210 -11.02 -6.90 -4.26
CA VAL A 210 -12.14 -6.48 -3.41
C VAL A 210 -11.65 -6.39 -1.98
N ASP A 211 -11.84 -5.24 -1.35
CA ASP A 211 -11.43 -5.01 0.04
C ASP A 211 -12.53 -5.42 1.02
N CYS A 212 -13.77 -5.05 0.70
CA CYS A 212 -14.94 -5.43 1.49
C CYS A 212 -16.18 -5.61 0.61
N LEU A 213 -17.09 -6.47 1.06
CA LEU A 213 -18.39 -6.69 0.42
C LEU A 213 -19.43 -7.03 1.49
N PHE A 214 -20.41 -6.15 1.64
CA PHE A 214 -21.55 -6.28 2.52
C PHE A 214 -22.82 -6.45 1.69
N ARG A 215 -23.60 -7.47 2.01
CA ARG A 215 -24.95 -7.65 1.48
C ARG A 215 -25.95 -6.94 2.37
N TYR A 216 -27.12 -6.64 1.82
CA TYR A 216 -28.23 -6.10 2.62
C TYR A 216 -28.60 -7.00 3.81
N SER A 217 -28.43 -8.32 3.70
CA SER A 217 -28.61 -9.26 4.82
C SER A 217 -27.64 -9.04 5.99
N HIS A 218 -26.50 -8.40 5.77
CA HIS A 218 -25.47 -8.13 6.78
C HIS A 218 -25.54 -6.69 7.33
N ALA A 219 -26.36 -5.83 6.70
CA ALA A 219 -26.51 -4.44 7.10
C ALA A 219 -27.51 -4.27 8.24
N ASP A 220 -27.45 -3.13 8.93
CA ASP A 220 -28.34 -2.85 10.05
C ASP A 220 -29.76 -2.59 9.55
N LYS A 221 -30.75 -3.28 10.12
CA LYS A 221 -32.17 -3.12 9.75
C LYS A 221 -32.68 -1.69 9.94
N ARG A 222 -31.98 -0.85 10.71
CA ARG A 222 -32.27 0.58 10.88
C ARG A 222 -32.06 1.39 9.60
N ASP A 223 -31.28 0.90 8.64
CA ASP A 223 -30.92 1.63 7.41
C ASP A 223 -32.05 1.64 6.36
N TRP A 224 -33.15 0.90 6.59
CA TRP A 224 -34.30 0.88 5.69
C TRP A 224 -35.64 0.74 6.43
N PRO A 225 -36.74 1.29 5.89
CA PRO A 225 -38.02 1.39 6.62
C PRO A 225 -38.88 0.11 6.60
N SER A 226 -38.54 -0.90 5.79
CA SER A 226 -39.41 -2.07 5.57
C SER A 226 -38.61 -3.37 5.46
N PRO A 227 -39.13 -4.52 5.95
CA PRO A 227 -38.42 -5.80 5.85
C PRO A 227 -38.03 -6.11 4.40
N LEU A 228 -36.79 -6.55 4.21
CA LEU A 228 -36.28 -6.95 2.91
C LEU A 228 -36.93 -8.25 2.46
N THR A 229 -37.20 -8.38 1.16
CA THR A 229 -37.45 -9.69 0.55
C THR A 229 -36.16 -10.51 0.50
N ASP A 230 -36.27 -11.83 0.35
CA ASP A 230 -35.10 -12.71 0.19
C ASP A 230 -34.22 -12.32 -1.01
N GLU A 231 -34.83 -11.75 -2.05
CA GLU A 231 -34.11 -11.22 -3.20
C GLU A 231 -33.31 -9.97 -2.82
N GLN A 232 -33.96 -9.00 -2.16
CA GLN A 232 -33.29 -7.77 -1.73
C GLN A 232 -32.17 -8.05 -0.72
N ALA A 233 -32.36 -9.02 0.17
CA ALA A 233 -31.37 -9.42 1.15
C ALA A 233 -30.05 -9.91 0.54
N ARG A 234 -30.09 -10.49 -0.68
CA ARG A 234 -28.89 -10.98 -1.39
C ARG A 234 -28.12 -9.90 -2.14
N LYS A 235 -28.72 -8.73 -2.38
CA LYS A 235 -28.10 -7.63 -3.14
C LYS A 235 -26.93 -7.01 -2.38
N ILE A 236 -26.02 -6.36 -3.10
CA ILE A 236 -24.86 -5.69 -2.51
C ILE A 236 -25.31 -4.36 -1.89
N PHE A 237 -25.13 -4.23 -0.58
CA PHE A 237 -25.40 -2.98 0.14
C PHE A 237 -24.23 -2.00 -0.03
N HIS A 238 -23.01 -2.51 0.18
CA HIS A 238 -21.77 -1.76 0.05
C HIS A 238 -20.64 -2.71 -0.33
N ALA A 239 -19.85 -2.36 -1.34
CA ALA A 239 -18.57 -3.01 -1.57
C ALA A 239 -17.50 -1.98 -1.95
N GLU A 240 -16.25 -2.29 -1.63
CA GLU A 240 -15.09 -1.50 -2.01
C GLU A 240 -14.10 -2.37 -2.77
N MET A 241 -13.55 -1.80 -3.84
CA MET A 241 -12.48 -2.44 -4.60
C MET A 241 -11.46 -1.40 -5.09
N HIS A 242 -10.23 -1.85 -5.29
CA HIS A 242 -9.19 -1.07 -5.94
C HIS A 242 -9.07 -1.50 -7.41
N ILE A 243 -9.37 -0.57 -8.33
CA ILE A 243 -9.17 -0.73 -9.76
C ILE A 243 -7.93 0.11 -10.13
N CYS A 244 -6.84 -0.55 -10.55
CA CYS A 244 -5.59 0.12 -10.91
C CYS A 244 -5.09 1.11 -9.83
N GLY A 245 -5.23 0.76 -8.56
CA GLY A 245 -4.83 1.60 -7.41
C GLY A 245 -5.84 2.67 -6.99
N GLN A 246 -6.90 2.93 -7.77
CA GLN A 246 -7.98 3.85 -7.41
C GLN A 246 -9.07 3.11 -6.62
N ARG A 247 -9.43 3.63 -5.44
CA ARG A 247 -10.58 3.15 -4.66
C ARG A 247 -11.89 3.48 -5.37
N VAL A 248 -12.78 2.50 -5.49
CA VAL A 248 -14.12 2.59 -6.08
C VAL A 248 -15.11 1.89 -5.15
N MET A 249 -16.31 2.47 -5.00
CA MET A 249 -17.40 1.92 -4.19
C MET A 249 -18.54 1.38 -5.07
N PHE A 250 -19.30 0.41 -4.56
CA PHE A 250 -20.41 -0.25 -5.24
C PHE A 250 -21.64 -0.38 -4.35
N SER A 251 -22.83 -0.19 -4.92
CA SER A 251 -24.10 -0.42 -4.23
C SER A 251 -25.23 -0.79 -5.20
N ASP A 252 -26.06 -1.77 -4.82
CA ASP A 252 -27.29 -2.10 -5.54
C ASP A 252 -28.46 -1.29 -4.96
N HIS A 253 -29.11 -0.49 -5.80
CA HIS A 253 -30.35 0.17 -5.42
C HIS A 253 -31.50 -0.83 -5.30
N LEU A 254 -32.33 -0.65 -4.27
CA LEU A 254 -33.55 -1.42 -4.05
C LEU A 254 -34.77 -0.88 -4.82
N GLU A 255 -34.72 0.40 -5.23
CA GLU A 255 -35.81 1.07 -5.96
C GLU A 255 -35.78 0.75 -7.46
N GLN A 256 -36.94 0.49 -8.04
CA GLN A 256 -37.08 0.33 -9.50
C GLN A 256 -37.03 1.69 -10.19
N GLY A 257 -36.22 1.82 -11.25
CA GLY A 257 -36.13 3.05 -12.06
C GLY A 257 -34.81 3.83 -11.97
N PHE A 258 -33.84 3.34 -11.18
CA PHE A 258 -32.49 3.89 -11.22
C PHE A 258 -31.88 3.75 -12.64
N GLN A 259 -31.31 4.83 -13.16
CA GLN A 259 -30.64 4.86 -14.46
C GLN A 259 -29.21 5.37 -14.26
N PRO A 260 -28.16 4.58 -14.56
CA PRO A 260 -26.78 5.04 -14.51
C PRO A 260 -26.56 6.22 -15.48
N GLY A 261 -25.89 7.27 -15.00
CA GLY A 261 -25.47 8.39 -15.84
C GLY A 261 -24.11 8.14 -16.49
N THR A 262 -23.90 8.61 -17.72
CA THR A 262 -22.65 8.43 -18.50
C THR A 262 -21.77 9.70 -18.57
N TRP A 263 -22.04 10.69 -17.73
CA TRP A 263 -21.36 11.99 -17.77
C TRP A 263 -19.88 11.92 -17.38
N LEU A 264 -19.52 10.99 -16.51
CA LEU A 264 -18.14 10.75 -16.10
C LEU A 264 -17.56 9.58 -16.88
N SER A 265 -16.32 9.73 -17.38
CA SER A 265 -15.54 8.59 -17.87
C SER A 265 -14.39 8.32 -16.92
N LEU A 266 -14.18 7.05 -16.60
CA LEU A 266 -13.01 6.60 -15.89
C LEU A 266 -11.92 6.29 -16.90
N VAL A 267 -10.78 6.97 -16.75
CA VAL A 267 -9.62 6.80 -17.61
C VAL A 267 -8.66 5.82 -16.93
N VAL A 268 -8.31 4.74 -17.63
CA VAL A 268 -7.30 3.78 -17.20
C VAL A 268 -6.13 3.88 -18.15
N VAL A 269 -4.96 4.19 -17.59
CA VAL A 269 -3.69 4.29 -18.32
C VAL A 269 -2.91 3.01 -18.11
N PHE A 270 -2.49 2.38 -19.20
CA PHE A 270 -1.72 1.15 -19.23
C PHE A 270 -0.30 1.41 -19.77
N ASP A 271 0.63 0.53 -19.45
CA ASP A 271 2.00 0.57 -19.98
C ASP A 271 2.11 -0.08 -21.37
N ASP A 272 1.17 -0.98 -21.72
CA ASP A 272 1.23 -1.80 -22.93
C ASP A 272 -0.10 -1.74 -23.73
N PRO A 273 -0.06 -1.42 -25.04
CA PRO A 273 -1.22 -1.51 -25.93
C PRO A 273 -1.96 -2.84 -25.91
N GLU A 274 -1.29 -3.97 -25.65
CA GLU A 274 -1.95 -5.27 -25.55
C GLU A 274 -2.84 -5.39 -24.31
N GLN A 275 -2.47 -4.75 -23.19
CA GLN A 275 -3.32 -4.67 -21.99
C GLN A 275 -4.59 -3.85 -22.26
N VAL A 276 -4.45 -2.73 -23.00
CA VAL A 276 -5.61 -1.93 -23.45
C VAL A 276 -6.57 -2.80 -24.25
N LYS A 277 -6.07 -3.56 -25.23
CA LYS A 277 -6.89 -4.46 -26.05
C LYS A 277 -7.56 -5.54 -25.21
N ALA A 278 -6.82 -6.19 -24.31
CA ALA A 278 -7.37 -7.24 -23.44
C ALA A 278 -8.52 -6.74 -22.56
N ALA A 279 -8.34 -5.60 -21.89
CA ALA A 279 -9.39 -4.98 -21.08
C ALA A 279 -10.58 -4.53 -21.95
N TYR A 280 -10.32 -3.91 -23.10
CA TYR A 280 -11.36 -3.48 -24.04
C TYR A 280 -12.22 -4.65 -24.55
N GLU A 281 -11.60 -5.78 -24.89
CA GLU A 281 -12.30 -6.98 -25.35
C GLU A 281 -13.22 -7.58 -24.27
N LEU A 282 -12.83 -7.49 -23.00
CA LEU A 282 -13.68 -7.94 -21.89
C LEU A 282 -14.86 -6.99 -21.64
N LEU A 283 -14.60 -5.68 -21.65
CA LEU A 283 -15.62 -4.68 -21.31
C LEU A 283 -16.61 -4.40 -22.45
N LYS A 284 -16.24 -4.65 -23.71
CA LYS A 284 -17.15 -4.43 -24.85
C LYS A 284 -18.32 -5.41 -24.88
N ASP A 285 -18.21 -6.56 -24.22
CA ASP A 285 -19.27 -7.57 -24.20
C ASP A 285 -20.51 -7.06 -23.45
N GLY A 286 -21.63 -6.97 -24.16
CA GLY A 286 -22.87 -6.35 -23.69
C GLY A 286 -22.82 -4.82 -23.56
N GLY A 287 -21.71 -4.18 -23.95
CA GLY A 287 -21.51 -2.74 -23.89
C GLY A 287 -21.80 -2.01 -25.21
N THR A 288 -21.69 -0.69 -25.18
CA THR A 288 -21.76 0.19 -26.35
C THR A 288 -20.39 0.79 -26.64
N ILE A 289 -19.87 0.53 -27.85
CA ILE A 289 -18.62 1.14 -28.31
C ILE A 289 -18.88 2.62 -28.63
N VAL A 290 -18.14 3.52 -27.97
CA VAL A 290 -18.20 4.97 -28.23
C VAL A 290 -17.13 5.34 -29.25
N TYR A 291 -15.90 4.88 -29.02
CA TYR A 291 -14.77 5.00 -29.94
C TYR A 291 -14.02 3.67 -30.01
N PRO A 292 -13.90 3.05 -31.19
CA PRO A 292 -13.09 1.84 -31.34
C PRO A 292 -11.62 2.15 -31.07
N ILE A 293 -10.85 1.10 -30.74
CA ILE A 293 -9.42 1.21 -30.53
C ILE A 293 -8.74 1.81 -31.76
N GLN A 294 -7.94 2.84 -31.53
CA GLN A 294 -7.17 3.54 -32.56
C GLN A 294 -5.93 4.21 -31.94
N SER A 295 -5.05 4.72 -32.78
CA SER A 295 -3.93 5.58 -32.37
C SER A 295 -4.31 7.06 -32.48
N ARG A 296 -3.80 7.90 -31.59
CA ARG A 296 -3.96 9.36 -31.54
C ARG A 296 -2.62 10.02 -31.26
N THR A 297 -2.54 11.34 -31.46
CA THR A 297 -1.31 12.14 -31.24
C THR A 297 -0.74 12.00 -29.83
N TYR A 298 -1.59 11.77 -28.83
CA TYR A 298 -1.24 11.67 -27.41
C TYR A 298 -1.33 10.24 -26.86
N SER A 299 -1.57 9.24 -27.71
CA SER A 299 -1.69 7.85 -27.28
C SER A 299 -1.52 6.89 -28.44
N ALA A 300 -0.58 5.95 -28.31
CA ALA A 300 -0.38 4.92 -29.33
C ALA A 300 -1.60 3.98 -29.48
N CYS A 301 -2.40 3.81 -28.43
CA CYS A 301 -3.56 2.92 -28.37
C CYS A 301 -4.60 3.48 -27.39
N ILE A 302 -5.77 3.91 -27.89
CA ILE A 302 -6.88 4.42 -27.09
C ILE A 302 -8.22 3.88 -27.60
N GLY A 303 -9.09 3.46 -26.68
CA GLY A 303 -10.47 3.06 -26.94
C GLY A 303 -11.43 3.59 -25.88
N VAL A 304 -12.68 3.84 -26.27
CA VAL A 304 -13.73 4.33 -25.36
C VAL A 304 -14.99 3.51 -25.55
N LEU A 305 -15.56 3.00 -24.46
CA LEU A 305 -16.81 2.26 -24.46
C LEU A 305 -17.62 2.58 -23.21
N VAL A 306 -18.91 2.29 -23.27
CA VAL A 306 -19.78 2.16 -22.11
C VAL A 306 -20.01 0.66 -21.91
N ASP A 307 -19.68 0.11 -20.75
CA ASP A 307 -19.89 -1.33 -20.51
C ASP A 307 -21.38 -1.66 -20.30
N ARG A 308 -21.67 -2.96 -20.13
CA ARG A 308 -23.05 -3.46 -19.94
C ARG A 308 -23.74 -2.91 -18.68
N PHE A 309 -22.98 -2.34 -17.74
CA PHE A 309 -23.48 -1.77 -16.49
C PHE A 309 -23.67 -0.24 -16.57
N GLY A 310 -23.35 0.36 -17.73
CA GLY A 310 -23.51 1.79 -17.98
C GLY A 310 -22.29 2.63 -17.58
N ILE A 311 -21.16 2.01 -17.20
CA ILE A 311 -19.94 2.75 -16.84
C ILE A 311 -19.13 3.07 -18.09
N ARG A 312 -18.76 4.34 -18.23
CA ARG A 312 -17.96 4.80 -19.37
C ARG A 312 -16.47 4.69 -19.08
N TRP A 313 -15.78 3.87 -19.86
CA TRP A 313 -14.35 3.62 -19.76
C TRP A 313 -13.60 4.27 -20.92
N THR A 314 -12.49 4.93 -20.60
CA THR A 314 -11.46 5.32 -21.55
C THR A 314 -10.21 4.53 -21.22
N LEU A 315 -9.78 3.67 -22.13
CA LEU A 315 -8.60 2.82 -21.96
C LEU A 315 -7.53 3.34 -22.89
N MET A 316 -6.35 3.65 -22.37
CA MET A 316 -5.27 4.19 -23.19
C MET A 316 -3.88 3.81 -22.69
N VAL A 317 -2.88 3.98 -23.55
CA VAL A 317 -1.47 4.13 -23.14
C VAL A 317 -1.06 5.59 -23.26
N GLU A 318 -0.14 6.06 -22.41
CA GLU A 318 0.54 7.35 -22.61
C GLU A 318 1.61 7.26 -23.69
#